data_AF-A0A8J6XQM9-F1
#
_entry.id   AF-A0A8J6XQM9-F1
#
_cell.length_a   1.000
_cell.length_b   1.000
_cell.length_c   1.000
_cell.angle_alpha   90.00
_cell.angle_beta   90.00
_cell.angle_gamma   90.00
#
_symmetry.space_group_name_H-M   'P 1'
#
loop_
_entity.id
_entity.type
_entity.pdbx_description
1 polymer ?
#
loop_
_entity_poly.entity_id
_entity_poly.type
_entity_poly.pdbx_seq_one_letter_code
_entity_poly.pdbx_strand_id
1 'polypeptide(L)'
;MLTCRTVARTLGICLLALVAAGQAAAGGRNYYEWTAVAPDVVIAKILGEEGRSPIAVAEQVLKGDLAPGQEFLVDLRTANKSRLSHRAKLRLLHGERYLLLLEHDPAGRRPWPLYSLVRGVDGAEELPREGEEALLDALRTFLVLHEIEDHDRLWERHSDLLESVNPIVLRTILDQYVKFSRGLPALIPSILPLAAHPAPDVRSGAVTLIGQIYRDREMGPEGDDSGVEGELIALARRDPAVDVRVAATIAVARLPGEGPVRILQQISREDPDQLVRYTAQKLLLEAQDNER
;
A
#
# COMPACT_ATOMS: atom_id res chain seq x y z
N MET A 1 23.41 -26.84 -53.08
CA MET A 1 21.95 -26.99 -53.26
C MET A 1 21.38 -27.25 -51.87
N LEU A 2 20.68 -26.26 -51.29
CA LEU A 2 19.21 -26.29 -51.05
C LEU A 2 18.85 -27.48 -50.12
N THR A 3 18.35 -27.37 -48.88
CA THR A 3 17.46 -26.42 -48.19
C THR A 3 17.44 -26.84 -46.70
N CYS A 4 17.52 -25.98 -45.69
CA CYS A 4 16.52 -25.03 -45.16
C CYS A 4 15.65 -25.60 -44.00
N ARG A 5 16.05 -25.24 -42.78
CA ARG A 5 15.27 -24.78 -41.61
C ARG A 5 13.82 -25.29 -41.41
N THR A 6 13.56 -25.93 -40.27
CA THR A 6 12.43 -25.61 -39.36
C THR A 6 12.45 -26.50 -38.11
N VAL A 7 12.84 -25.97 -36.94
CA VAL A 7 12.14 -26.15 -35.63
C VAL A 7 12.67 -25.04 -34.70
N ALA A 8 12.02 -23.88 -34.76
CA ALA A 8 12.13 -22.85 -33.74
C ALA A 8 10.77 -22.16 -33.71
N ARG A 9 10.03 -22.31 -32.59
CA ARG A 9 8.97 -21.44 -32.05
C ARG A 9 7.97 -22.24 -31.23
N THR A 10 8.14 -22.21 -29.90
CA THR A 10 7.05 -22.23 -28.92
C THR A 10 7.63 -21.93 -27.53
N LEU A 11 8.01 -20.67 -27.32
CA LEU A 11 8.27 -20.10 -25.99
C LEU A 11 8.16 -18.60 -26.15
N GLY A 12 6.96 -18.09 -25.92
CA GLY A 12 6.69 -16.67 -26.11
C GLY A 12 5.22 -16.42 -26.39
N ILE A 13 4.38 -16.64 -25.40
CA ILE A 13 3.15 -15.89 -25.07
C ILE A 13 2.81 -16.33 -23.65
N CYS A 14 3.24 -15.57 -22.65
CA CYS A 14 2.67 -15.55 -21.29
C CYS A 14 3.13 -14.33 -20.47
N LEU A 15 4.05 -13.49 -20.97
CA LEU A 15 4.55 -12.32 -20.23
C LEU A 15 3.83 -10.99 -20.50
N LEU A 16 2.73 -10.99 -21.27
CA LEU A 16 2.06 -9.75 -21.70
C LEU A 16 0.71 -9.46 -21.01
N ALA A 17 0.30 -10.29 -20.05
CA ALA A 17 -0.93 -10.06 -19.28
C ALA A 17 -0.70 -9.38 -17.91
N LEU A 18 0.55 -9.22 -17.44
CA LEU A 18 0.83 -8.61 -16.12
C LEU A 18 1.16 -7.10 -16.15
N VAL A 19 1.26 -6.50 -17.33
CA VAL A 19 1.70 -5.08 -17.45
C VAL A 19 0.53 -4.09 -17.36
N ALA A 20 -0.72 -4.56 -17.37
CA ALA A 20 -1.91 -3.68 -17.33
C ALA A 20 -2.42 -3.34 -15.91
N ALA A 21 -1.92 -3.98 -14.86
CA ALA A 21 -2.34 -3.71 -13.47
C ALA A 21 -1.60 -2.54 -12.80
N GLY A 22 -0.67 -1.88 -13.52
CA GLY A 22 0.33 -0.97 -12.93
C GLY A 22 -0.02 0.53 -12.91
N GLN A 23 -1.25 0.96 -13.19
CA GLN A 23 -1.57 2.39 -13.32
C GLN A 23 -2.83 2.87 -12.57
N ALA A 24 -3.24 2.21 -11.48
CA ALA A 24 -4.22 2.75 -10.56
C ALA A 24 -3.55 3.16 -9.22
N ALA A 25 -3.45 4.48 -9.03
CA ALA A 25 -3.13 5.21 -7.79
C ALA A 25 -1.67 5.19 -7.29
N ALA A 26 -0.91 6.23 -7.70
CA ALA A 26 0.32 6.72 -7.07
C ALA A 26 0.06 7.37 -5.68
N GLY A 27 -0.60 6.62 -4.80
CA GLY A 27 -1.03 7.04 -3.47
C GLY A 27 -2.03 6.04 -2.92
N GLY A 28 -1.64 4.75 -2.89
CA GLY A 28 -2.49 3.67 -2.42
C GLY A 28 -3.01 3.98 -1.02
N ARG A 29 -4.33 3.97 -0.87
CA ARG A 29 -4.99 4.20 0.42
C ARG A 29 -4.57 3.11 1.40
N ASN A 30 -4.20 3.50 2.63
CA ASN A 30 -4.01 2.54 3.70
C ASN A 30 -5.40 2.10 4.22
N TYR A 31 -5.90 0.99 3.70
CA TYR A 31 -7.24 0.50 4.02
C TYR A 31 -7.41 0.07 5.49
N TYR A 32 -6.33 -0.33 6.16
CA TYR A 32 -6.37 -0.63 7.60
C TYR A 32 -6.78 0.62 8.40
N GLU A 33 -6.07 1.73 8.24
CA GLU A 33 -6.39 2.98 8.95
C GLU A 33 -7.69 3.64 8.47
N TRP A 34 -8.00 3.44 7.19
CA TRP A 34 -9.19 4.03 6.60
C TRP A 34 -10.45 3.38 7.16
N THR A 35 -10.53 2.05 7.26
CA THR A 35 -11.69 1.32 7.79
C THR A 35 -11.80 1.34 9.32
N ALA A 36 -10.70 1.57 10.04
CA ALA A 36 -10.66 1.58 11.51
C ALA A 36 -11.74 2.50 12.13
N VAL A 37 -11.94 3.67 11.53
CA VAL A 37 -12.76 4.75 12.09
C VAL A 37 -14.26 4.60 11.85
N ALA A 38 -14.67 3.70 10.96
CA ALA A 38 -16.06 3.57 10.56
C ALA A 38 -16.78 2.51 11.42
N PRO A 39 -17.96 2.83 12.00
CA PRO A 39 -18.81 1.84 12.65
C PRO A 39 -19.25 0.74 11.68
N ASP A 40 -19.73 1.14 10.50
CA ASP A 40 -20.19 0.24 9.45
C ASP A 40 -19.25 0.32 8.23
N VAL A 41 -18.85 -0.83 7.70
CA VAL A 41 -18.07 -0.94 6.46
C VAL A 41 -18.77 -1.93 5.54
N VAL A 42 -19.24 -1.45 4.40
CA VAL A 42 -20.07 -2.27 3.49
C VAL A 42 -19.61 -2.15 2.05
N ILE A 43 -19.83 -3.23 1.30
CA ILE A 43 -19.87 -3.19 -0.15
C ILE A 43 -21.32 -3.02 -0.55
N ALA A 44 -21.61 -1.95 -1.28
CA ALA A 44 -22.96 -1.61 -1.67
C ALA A 44 -23.07 -1.32 -3.16
N LYS A 45 -24.20 -1.72 -3.75
CA LYS A 45 -24.58 -1.38 -5.12
C LYS A 45 -25.59 -0.26 -5.10
N ILE A 46 -25.40 0.73 -5.97
CA ILE A 46 -26.30 1.88 -6.06
C ILE A 46 -27.49 1.51 -6.94
N LEU A 47 -28.70 1.57 -6.37
CA LEU A 47 -29.95 1.21 -7.05
C LEU A 47 -30.61 2.39 -7.74
N GLY A 48 -30.34 3.61 -7.33
CA GLY A 48 -30.99 4.82 -7.85
C GLY A 48 -30.91 5.96 -6.86
N GLU A 49 -31.88 6.87 -6.92
CA GLU A 49 -31.96 8.04 -6.04
C GLU A 49 -33.38 8.22 -5.50
N GLU A 50 -33.50 8.48 -4.19
CA GLU A 50 -34.73 8.97 -3.56
C GLU A 50 -34.54 10.46 -3.24
N GLY A 51 -35.16 11.32 -4.05
CA GLY A 51 -35.02 12.77 -3.94
C GLY A 51 -33.60 13.26 -4.24
N ARG A 52 -32.75 13.40 -3.22
CA ARG A 52 -31.35 13.85 -3.35
C ARG A 52 -30.34 12.86 -2.75
N SER A 53 -30.82 11.76 -2.20
CA SER A 53 -29.99 10.74 -1.57
C SER A 53 -30.00 9.48 -2.44
N PRO A 54 -28.85 8.92 -2.82
CA PRO A 54 -28.81 7.65 -3.51
C PRO A 54 -29.33 6.54 -2.60
N ILE A 55 -30.11 5.62 -3.19
CA ILE A 55 -30.50 4.36 -2.57
C ILE A 55 -29.40 3.36 -2.89
N ALA A 56 -28.86 2.72 -1.85
CA ALA A 56 -27.88 1.67 -1.95
C ALA A 56 -28.42 0.39 -1.32
N VAL A 57 -27.98 -0.76 -1.80
CA VAL A 57 -28.21 -2.07 -1.17
C VAL A 57 -26.89 -2.64 -0.68
N ALA A 58 -26.85 -3.06 0.57
CA ALA A 58 -25.66 -3.69 1.15
C ALA A 58 -25.48 -5.09 0.55
N GLU A 59 -24.58 -5.25 -0.41
CA GLU A 59 -24.30 -6.58 -0.99
C GLU A 59 -23.46 -7.44 -0.03
N GLN A 60 -22.47 -6.82 0.63
CA GLN A 60 -21.67 -7.46 1.67
C GLN A 60 -21.49 -6.48 2.84
N VAL A 61 -21.60 -6.99 4.05
CA VAL A 61 -21.35 -6.23 5.27
C VAL A 61 -20.07 -6.77 5.88
N LEU A 62 -19.04 -5.94 5.91
CA LEU A 62 -17.71 -6.32 6.40
C LEU A 62 -17.56 -6.02 7.89
N LYS A 63 -18.18 -4.92 8.36
CA LYS A 63 -18.22 -4.48 9.75
C LYS A 63 -19.55 -3.76 10.01
N GLY A 64 -20.11 -3.91 11.22
CA GLY A 64 -21.29 -3.15 11.67
C GLY A 64 -22.59 -3.96 11.67
N ASP A 65 -23.71 -3.26 11.75
CA ASP A 65 -25.04 -3.82 12.06
C ASP A 65 -25.98 -3.92 10.86
N LEU A 66 -25.56 -3.41 9.69
CA LEU A 66 -26.32 -3.57 8.45
C LEU A 66 -26.49 -5.06 8.11
N ALA A 67 -27.66 -5.43 7.57
CA ALA A 67 -27.87 -6.77 7.04
C ALA A 67 -27.54 -6.84 5.54
N PRO A 68 -26.94 -7.94 5.04
CA PRO A 68 -26.84 -8.17 3.60
C PRO A 68 -28.23 -8.15 2.93
N GLY A 69 -28.33 -7.46 1.80
CA GLY A 69 -29.58 -7.21 1.07
C GLY A 69 -30.40 -6.03 1.62
N GLN A 70 -30.01 -5.40 2.72
CA GLN A 70 -30.71 -4.24 3.27
C GLN A 70 -30.50 -3.01 2.39
N GLU A 71 -31.59 -2.32 2.08
CA GLU A 71 -31.58 -1.03 1.40
C GLU A 71 -31.43 0.13 2.39
N PHE A 72 -30.62 1.12 2.04
CA PHE A 72 -30.37 2.30 2.85
C PHE A 72 -30.10 3.54 1.97
N LEU A 73 -30.24 4.72 2.56
CA LEU A 73 -29.92 6.00 1.92
C LEU A 73 -28.54 6.48 2.35
N VAL A 74 -27.81 7.13 1.44
CA VAL A 74 -26.52 7.78 1.76
C VAL A 74 -26.66 9.30 1.73
N ASP A 75 -26.26 10.00 2.79
CA ASP A 75 -26.24 11.46 2.83
C ASP A 75 -25.03 12.04 2.06
N LEU A 76 -25.17 12.13 0.74
CA LEU A 76 -24.19 12.81 -0.11
C LEU A 76 -24.17 14.32 0.07
N ARG A 77 -25.22 14.92 0.64
CA ARG A 77 -25.27 16.39 0.82
C ARG A 77 -24.27 16.80 1.88
N THR A 78 -24.25 16.14 3.02
CA THR A 78 -23.31 16.42 4.11
C THR A 78 -21.89 16.12 3.68
N ALA A 79 -21.64 14.96 3.05
CA ALA A 79 -20.33 14.61 2.51
C ALA A 79 -19.78 15.66 1.52
N ASN A 80 -20.61 16.11 0.56
CA ASN A 80 -20.20 17.12 -0.42
C ASN A 80 -20.09 18.54 0.13
N LYS A 81 -20.64 18.81 1.32
CA LYS A 81 -20.49 20.10 2.01
C LYS A 81 -19.15 20.18 2.75
N SER A 82 -18.64 19.06 3.27
CA SER A 82 -17.37 18.98 4.00
C SER A 82 -16.13 18.80 3.11
N ARG A 83 -16.31 18.52 1.80
CA ARG A 83 -15.19 18.41 0.85
C ARG A 83 -14.38 19.70 0.74
N LEU A 84 -13.10 19.55 0.41
CA LEU A 84 -12.26 20.68 -0.01
C LEU A 84 -12.81 21.29 -1.31
N SER A 85 -12.80 22.62 -1.40
CA SER A 85 -13.45 23.37 -2.49
C SER A 85 -12.98 22.95 -3.89
N HIS A 86 -11.70 22.59 -4.03
CA HIS A 86 -11.08 22.15 -5.28
C HIS A 86 -11.34 20.69 -5.64
N ARG A 87 -11.89 19.87 -4.73
CA ARG A 87 -12.23 18.48 -5.04
C ARG A 87 -13.58 18.41 -5.75
N ALA A 88 -13.66 17.51 -6.73
CA ALA A 88 -14.92 17.19 -7.39
C ALA A 88 -15.96 16.73 -6.36
N LYS A 89 -17.24 16.98 -6.68
CA LYS A 89 -18.34 16.44 -5.87
C LYS A 89 -18.36 14.92 -6.03
N LEU A 90 -18.50 14.21 -4.92
CA LEU A 90 -18.78 12.78 -4.93
C LEU A 90 -20.14 12.54 -5.56
N ARG A 91 -20.17 11.60 -6.49
CA ARG A 91 -21.37 11.06 -7.13
C ARG A 91 -21.29 9.55 -7.05
N LEU A 92 -22.37 8.93 -6.59
CA LEU A 92 -22.52 7.48 -6.57
C LEU A 92 -23.35 7.11 -7.81
N LEU A 93 -22.73 6.40 -8.75
CA LEU A 93 -23.35 6.13 -10.05
C LEU A 93 -24.27 4.91 -9.95
N HIS A 94 -25.45 5.01 -10.56
CA HIS A 94 -26.41 3.90 -10.62
C HIS A 94 -25.77 2.64 -11.24
N GLY A 95 -25.98 1.50 -10.60
CA GLY A 95 -25.48 0.20 -11.03
C GLY A 95 -24.04 -0.10 -10.62
N GLU A 96 -23.25 0.92 -10.25
CA GLU A 96 -21.87 0.75 -9.80
C GLU A 96 -21.81 0.29 -8.33
N ARG A 97 -20.67 -0.32 -7.98
CA ARG A 97 -20.41 -0.89 -6.66
C ARG A 97 -19.37 -0.06 -5.93
N TYR A 98 -19.62 0.17 -4.65
CA TYR A 98 -18.78 0.99 -3.81
C TYR A 98 -18.47 0.30 -2.49
N LEU A 99 -17.26 0.50 -2.01
CA LEU A 99 -16.89 0.32 -0.62
C LEU A 99 -17.23 1.61 0.13
N LEU A 100 -18.11 1.49 1.13
CA LEU A 100 -18.65 2.61 1.89
C LEU A 100 -18.34 2.47 3.37
N LEU A 101 -17.85 3.56 3.96
CA LEU A 101 -17.64 3.73 5.39
C LEU A 101 -18.79 4.56 5.93
N LEU A 102 -19.60 3.97 6.78
CA LEU A 102 -20.91 4.50 7.13
C LEU A 102 -21.02 4.70 8.65
N GLU A 103 -21.78 5.71 9.02
CA GLU A 103 -22.28 5.95 10.36
C GLU A 103 -23.79 6.19 10.27
N HIS A 104 -24.55 5.50 11.12
CA HIS A 104 -26.01 5.61 11.12
C HIS A 104 -26.47 7.01 11.51
N ASP A 105 -27.26 7.65 10.65
CA ASP A 105 -27.88 8.93 10.93
C ASP A 105 -29.28 8.71 11.54
N PRO A 106 -29.50 9.08 12.82
CA PRO A 106 -30.80 8.92 13.46
C PRO A 106 -31.93 9.74 12.81
N ALA A 107 -31.62 10.70 11.93
CA ALA A 107 -32.61 11.42 11.13
C ALA A 107 -33.27 10.53 10.07
N GLY A 108 -32.69 9.36 9.76
CA GLY A 108 -33.26 8.37 8.87
C GLY A 108 -34.65 7.91 9.32
N ARG A 109 -35.56 7.75 8.36
CA ARG A 109 -36.92 7.25 8.61
C ARG A 109 -37.18 6.03 7.75
N ARG A 110 -38.10 5.17 8.20
CA ARG A 110 -38.57 4.04 7.39
C ARG A 110 -39.18 4.53 6.06
N PRO A 111 -39.04 3.76 4.97
CA PRO A 111 -38.51 2.40 4.94
C PRO A 111 -36.98 2.29 4.95
N TRP A 112 -36.24 3.34 4.59
CA TRP A 112 -34.79 3.27 4.43
C TRP A 112 -34.03 4.07 5.49
N PRO A 113 -33.24 3.42 6.37
CA PRO A 113 -32.35 4.14 7.27
C PRO A 113 -31.37 5.01 6.48
N LEU A 114 -31.02 6.16 7.04
CA LEU A 114 -30.09 7.11 6.45
C LEU A 114 -28.71 6.89 7.08
N TYR A 115 -27.68 6.87 6.26
CA TYR A 115 -26.30 6.78 6.70
C TYR A 115 -25.49 7.95 6.16
N SER A 116 -24.61 8.48 7.01
CA SER A 116 -23.61 9.46 6.62
C SER A 116 -22.30 8.76 6.24
N LEU A 117 -21.56 9.33 5.29
CA LEU A 117 -20.22 8.84 4.96
C LEU A 117 -19.21 9.32 6.00
N VAL A 118 -18.56 8.37 6.67
CA VAL A 118 -17.43 8.64 7.55
C VAL A 118 -16.27 9.15 6.68
N ARG A 119 -15.58 10.22 7.12
CA ARG A 119 -14.58 10.95 6.30
C ARG A 119 -15.17 11.67 5.07
N GLY A 120 -16.48 11.93 5.04
CA GLY A 120 -17.11 12.72 3.98
C GLY A 120 -16.96 12.07 2.61
N VAL A 121 -16.49 12.83 1.61
CA VAL A 121 -16.32 12.28 0.24
C VAL A 121 -15.29 11.17 0.15
N ASP A 122 -14.32 11.12 1.07
CA ASP A 122 -13.29 10.09 1.09
C ASP A 122 -13.79 8.78 1.75
N GLY A 123 -15.01 8.76 2.30
CA GLY A 123 -15.66 7.58 2.86
C GLY A 123 -16.29 6.63 1.84
N ALA A 124 -16.26 7.01 0.57
CA ALA A 124 -16.73 6.16 -0.52
C ALA A 124 -15.59 5.91 -1.50
N GLU A 125 -15.49 4.66 -1.95
CA GLU A 125 -14.54 4.27 -2.99
C GLU A 125 -15.23 3.33 -3.96
N GLU A 126 -15.14 3.62 -5.25
CA GLU A 126 -15.64 2.72 -6.28
C GLU A 126 -14.78 1.45 -6.28
N LEU A 127 -15.43 0.29 -6.28
CA LEU A 127 -14.69 -0.97 -6.32
C LEU A 127 -14.02 -1.13 -7.69
N PRO A 128 -12.72 -1.48 -7.73
CA PRO A 128 -12.03 -1.66 -8.99
C PRO A 128 -12.58 -2.90 -9.69
N ARG A 129 -12.79 -2.80 -11.01
CA ARG A 129 -13.28 -3.94 -11.82
C ARG A 129 -12.28 -5.10 -11.85
N GLU A 130 -10.99 -4.78 -11.75
CA GLU A 130 -9.90 -5.74 -11.67
C GLU A 130 -9.29 -5.69 -10.27
N GLY A 131 -9.01 -6.85 -9.68
CA GLY A 131 -8.41 -6.92 -8.34
C GLY A 131 -9.40 -6.71 -7.18
N GLU A 132 -10.71 -6.68 -7.44
CA GLU A 132 -11.74 -6.58 -6.39
C GLU A 132 -11.56 -7.66 -5.32
N GLU A 133 -11.36 -8.91 -5.72
CA GLU A 133 -11.22 -10.03 -4.78
C GLU A 133 -10.01 -9.84 -3.85
N ALA A 134 -8.88 -9.38 -4.37
CA ALA A 134 -7.70 -9.07 -3.58
C ALA A 134 -7.96 -7.91 -2.60
N LEU A 135 -8.72 -6.89 -3.01
CA LEU A 135 -9.11 -5.81 -2.11
C LEU A 135 -10.03 -6.31 -1.00
N LEU A 136 -11.04 -7.11 -1.31
CA LEU A 136 -11.97 -7.66 -0.32
C LEU A 136 -11.26 -8.59 0.67
N ASP A 137 -10.34 -9.43 0.20
CA ASP A 137 -9.49 -10.27 1.02
C ASP A 137 -8.61 -9.45 1.98
N ALA A 138 -7.99 -8.37 1.48
CA ALA A 138 -7.21 -7.45 2.31
C ALA A 138 -8.08 -6.77 3.37
N LEU A 139 -9.28 -6.28 3.00
CA LEU A 139 -10.20 -5.64 3.94
C LEU A 139 -10.62 -6.58 5.06
N ARG A 140 -10.96 -7.83 4.74
CA ARG A 140 -11.30 -8.85 5.75
C ARG A 140 -10.11 -9.09 6.69
N THR A 141 -8.90 -9.18 6.15
CA THR A 141 -7.67 -9.31 6.94
C THR A 141 -7.52 -8.13 7.91
N PHE A 142 -7.68 -6.89 7.43
CA PHE A 142 -7.55 -5.69 8.27
C PHE A 142 -8.62 -5.57 9.34
N LEU A 143 -9.86 -5.98 9.05
CA LEU A 143 -10.93 -5.98 10.04
C LEU A 143 -10.67 -6.97 11.17
N VAL A 144 -10.12 -8.15 10.86
CA VAL A 144 -9.65 -9.10 11.89
C VAL A 144 -8.55 -8.48 12.75
N LEU A 145 -7.62 -7.69 12.17
CA LEU A 145 -6.59 -7.01 12.95
C LEU A 145 -7.20 -5.96 13.91
N HIS A 146 -8.26 -5.24 13.51
CA HIS A 146 -8.93 -4.25 14.36
C HIS A 146 -9.61 -4.86 15.60
N GLU A 147 -9.89 -6.16 15.58
CA GLU A 147 -10.49 -6.88 16.71
C GLU A 147 -9.44 -7.32 17.75
N ILE A 148 -8.14 -7.19 17.44
CA ILE A 148 -7.06 -7.56 18.37
C ILE A 148 -6.77 -6.38 19.31
N GLU A 149 -7.27 -6.49 20.54
CA GLU A 149 -7.03 -5.48 21.59
C GLU A 149 -5.59 -5.52 22.16
N ASP A 150 -4.98 -6.71 22.20
CA ASP A 150 -3.63 -6.90 22.71
C ASP A 150 -2.59 -6.43 21.68
N HIS A 151 -1.83 -5.41 22.05
CA HIS A 151 -0.85 -4.77 21.17
C HIS A 151 0.28 -5.71 20.76
N ASP A 152 0.77 -6.57 21.64
CA ASP A 152 1.88 -7.46 21.32
C ASP A 152 1.41 -8.54 20.33
N ARG A 153 0.23 -9.10 20.59
CA ARG A 153 -0.42 -10.05 19.66
C ARG A 153 -0.74 -9.42 18.31
N LEU A 154 -1.11 -8.13 18.28
CA LEU A 154 -1.34 -7.40 17.04
C LEU A 154 -0.06 -7.37 16.19
N TRP A 155 1.10 -7.08 16.79
CA TRP A 155 2.38 -7.02 16.07
C TRP A 155 2.95 -8.38 15.69
N GLU A 156 2.73 -9.40 16.51
CA GLU A 156 2.97 -10.80 16.09
C GLU A 156 2.18 -11.09 14.81
N ARG A 157 0.90 -10.70 14.77
CA ARG A 157 0.08 -10.95 13.60
C ARG A 157 0.48 -10.12 12.38
N HIS A 158 0.98 -8.91 12.58
CA HIS A 158 1.59 -8.12 11.48
C HIS A 158 2.82 -8.81 10.90
N SER A 159 3.63 -9.46 11.74
CA SER A 159 4.83 -10.17 11.28
C SER A 159 4.47 -11.32 10.35
N ASP A 160 3.46 -12.13 10.72
CA ASP A 160 2.98 -13.22 9.87
C ASP A 160 2.49 -12.73 8.50
N LEU A 161 1.91 -11.52 8.46
CA LEU A 161 1.36 -10.95 7.23
C LEU A 161 2.43 -10.41 6.26
N LEU A 162 3.71 -10.34 6.66
CA LEU A 162 4.82 -10.08 5.73
C LEU A 162 5.02 -11.23 4.73
N GLU A 163 4.49 -12.42 5.02
CA GLU A 163 4.50 -13.58 4.11
C GLU A 163 3.25 -13.65 3.22
N SER A 164 2.38 -12.64 3.29
CA SER A 164 1.16 -12.60 2.48
C SER A 164 1.47 -12.51 0.99
N VAL A 165 0.66 -13.19 0.17
CA VAL A 165 0.69 -13.06 -1.29
C VAL A 165 -0.12 -11.86 -1.80
N ASN A 166 -0.90 -11.22 -0.92
CA ASN A 166 -1.76 -10.12 -1.27
C ASN A 166 -0.98 -8.78 -1.20
N PRO A 167 -0.73 -8.10 -2.33
CA PRO A 167 0.11 -6.90 -2.35
C PRO A 167 -0.49 -5.72 -1.57
N ILE A 168 -1.82 -5.67 -1.43
CA ILE A 168 -2.50 -4.63 -0.65
C ILE A 168 -2.18 -4.83 0.84
N VAL A 169 -2.21 -6.08 1.31
CA VAL A 169 -1.82 -6.44 2.67
C VAL A 169 -0.36 -6.11 2.91
N LEU A 170 0.55 -6.61 2.04
CA LEU A 170 1.99 -6.36 2.18
C LEU A 170 2.32 -4.86 2.27
N ARG A 171 1.78 -4.05 1.36
CA ARG A 171 2.00 -2.60 1.37
C ARG A 171 1.54 -1.96 2.68
N THR A 172 0.33 -2.30 3.14
CA THR A 172 -0.21 -1.74 4.39
C THR A 172 0.63 -2.16 5.59
N ILE A 173 1.03 -3.43 5.69
CA ILE A 173 1.83 -3.93 6.80
C ILE A 173 3.22 -3.28 6.83
N LEU A 174 3.89 -3.16 5.68
CA LEU A 174 5.16 -2.44 5.56
C LEU A 174 5.02 -0.97 5.98
N ASP A 175 3.96 -0.29 5.55
CA ASP A 175 3.67 1.10 5.95
C ASP A 175 3.47 1.22 7.47
N GLN A 176 2.74 0.28 8.11
CA GLN A 176 2.59 0.27 9.57
C GLN A 176 3.94 0.09 10.29
N TYR A 177 4.77 -0.84 9.85
CA TYR A 177 6.09 -1.06 10.45
C TYR A 177 6.98 0.19 10.37
N VAL A 178 7.01 0.83 9.20
CA VAL A 178 7.78 2.08 8.99
C VAL A 178 7.22 3.20 9.85
N LYS A 179 5.89 3.42 9.81
CA LYS A 179 5.20 4.49 10.55
C LYS A 179 5.43 4.40 12.05
N PHE A 180 5.38 3.19 12.62
CA PHE A 180 5.53 2.99 14.06
C PHE A 180 6.95 2.63 14.50
N SER A 181 7.89 2.58 13.56
CA SER A 181 9.29 2.25 13.84
C SER A 181 9.46 0.93 14.59
N ARG A 182 8.74 -0.11 14.15
CA ARG A 182 8.70 -1.45 14.78
C ARG A 182 9.55 -2.48 14.04
N GLY A 183 10.45 -2.03 13.16
CA GLY A 183 11.36 -2.93 12.44
C GLY A 183 12.36 -3.58 13.40
N LEU A 184 12.48 -4.91 13.35
CA LEU A 184 13.46 -5.68 14.10
C LEU A 184 14.36 -6.47 13.14
N PRO A 185 15.65 -6.71 13.48
CA PRO A 185 16.55 -7.52 12.64
C PRO A 185 15.99 -8.91 12.30
N ALA A 186 15.21 -9.52 13.21
CA ALA A 186 14.58 -10.81 12.99
C ALA A 186 13.56 -10.83 11.83
N LEU A 187 13.08 -9.66 11.37
CA LEU A 187 12.16 -9.55 10.24
C LEU A 187 12.87 -9.55 8.88
N ILE A 188 14.18 -9.30 8.83
CA ILE A 188 14.95 -9.20 7.57
C ILE A 188 14.75 -10.43 6.68
N PRO A 189 14.77 -11.68 7.17
CA PRO A 189 14.53 -12.86 6.33
C PRO A 189 13.19 -12.86 5.61
N SER A 190 12.13 -12.31 6.22
CA SER A 190 10.79 -12.20 5.61
C SER A 190 10.66 -10.97 4.71
N ILE A 191 11.36 -9.87 5.02
CA ILE A 191 11.29 -8.61 4.26
C ILE A 191 12.18 -8.64 3.01
N LEU A 192 13.38 -9.21 3.09
CA LEU A 192 14.35 -9.21 2.00
C LEU A 192 13.78 -9.80 0.68
N PRO A 193 13.04 -10.93 0.68
CA PRO A 193 12.39 -11.43 -0.52
C PRO A 193 11.41 -10.43 -1.16
N LEU A 194 10.77 -9.58 -0.35
CA LEU A 194 9.83 -8.55 -0.85
C LEU A 194 10.55 -7.43 -1.61
N ALA A 195 11.86 -7.28 -1.44
CA ALA A 195 12.66 -6.35 -2.23
C ALA A 195 12.74 -6.72 -3.72
N ALA A 196 12.37 -7.97 -4.09
CA ALA A 196 12.23 -8.43 -5.47
C ALA A 196 10.77 -8.50 -5.96
N HIS A 197 9.81 -8.02 -5.17
CA HIS A 197 8.37 -8.10 -5.49
C HIS A 197 8.03 -7.34 -6.80
N PRO A 198 7.07 -7.81 -7.63
CA PRO A 198 6.72 -7.14 -8.89
C PRO A 198 6.19 -5.72 -8.72
N ALA A 199 5.45 -5.47 -7.63
CA ALA A 199 4.90 -4.15 -7.32
C ALA A 199 5.98 -3.23 -6.70
N PRO A 200 6.24 -2.04 -7.30
CA PRO A 200 7.33 -1.15 -6.88
C PRO A 200 7.12 -0.53 -5.49
N ASP A 201 5.87 -0.28 -5.11
CA ASP A 201 5.49 0.20 -3.79
C ASP A 201 5.86 -0.80 -2.69
N VAL A 202 5.61 -2.09 -2.89
CA VAL A 202 6.05 -3.16 -1.98
C VAL A 202 7.58 -3.20 -1.89
N ARG A 203 8.30 -3.15 -3.02
CA ARG A 203 9.78 -3.10 -3.01
C ARG A 203 10.29 -1.91 -2.22
N SER A 204 9.76 -0.71 -2.48
CA SER A 204 10.18 0.51 -1.77
C SER A 204 9.87 0.45 -0.27
N GLY A 205 8.73 -0.11 0.13
CA GLY A 205 8.35 -0.29 1.54
C GLY A 205 9.29 -1.27 2.24
N ALA A 206 9.59 -2.40 1.60
CA ALA A 206 10.51 -3.41 2.12
C ALA A 206 11.91 -2.83 2.34
N VAL A 207 12.45 -2.16 1.32
CA VAL A 207 13.76 -1.52 1.37
C VAL A 207 13.82 -0.39 2.43
N THR A 208 12.76 0.41 2.54
CA THR A 208 12.65 1.45 3.57
C THR A 208 12.71 0.85 4.96
N LEU A 209 11.95 -0.23 5.20
CA LEU A 209 11.93 -0.92 6.49
C LEU A 209 13.29 -1.55 6.82
N ILE A 210 13.96 -2.17 5.84
CA ILE A 210 15.33 -2.69 6.01
C ILE A 210 16.28 -1.55 6.41
N GLY A 211 16.29 -0.44 5.66
CA GLY A 211 17.14 0.72 5.98
C GLY A 211 16.87 1.28 7.37
N GLN A 212 15.61 1.28 7.81
CA GLN A 212 15.23 1.65 9.16
C GLN A 212 15.76 0.68 10.22
N ILE A 213 15.68 -0.63 9.99
CA ILE A 213 16.25 -1.64 10.89
C ILE A 213 17.76 -1.42 11.06
N TYR A 214 18.50 -1.14 9.98
CA TYR A 214 19.93 -0.83 10.06
C TYR A 214 20.22 0.47 10.80
N ARG A 215 19.39 1.49 10.63
CA ARG A 215 19.51 2.75 11.39
C ARG A 215 19.38 2.52 12.89
N ASP A 216 18.39 1.72 13.28
CA ASP A 216 17.98 1.56 14.68
C ASP A 216 18.78 0.43 15.37
N ARG A 217 19.60 -0.32 14.65
CA ARG A 217 20.45 -1.39 15.19
C ARG A 217 21.55 -0.79 16.06
N GLU A 218 21.46 -1.01 17.38
CA GLU A 218 22.64 -0.91 18.25
C GLU A 218 23.71 -1.87 17.72
N MET A 219 24.98 -1.44 17.67
CA MET A 219 26.10 -2.24 17.17
C MET A 219 26.29 -3.51 18.03
N GLY A 220 25.49 -4.54 17.75
CA GLY A 220 25.49 -5.86 18.35
C GLY A 220 25.80 -6.92 17.29
N PRO A 221 26.15 -8.14 17.73
CA PRO A 221 26.88 -9.10 16.90
C PRO A 221 26.21 -9.38 15.56
N GLU A 222 27.09 -9.43 14.57
CA GLU A 222 26.83 -9.55 13.14
C GLU A 222 25.92 -10.75 12.86
N GLY A 223 24.73 -10.44 12.33
CA GLY A 223 24.03 -11.40 11.49
C GLY A 223 24.81 -11.49 10.18
N ASP A 224 24.72 -12.60 9.47
CA ASP A 224 25.24 -12.68 8.09
C ASP A 224 24.38 -11.80 7.18
N ASP A 225 24.74 -10.52 7.14
CA ASP A 225 24.06 -9.45 6.43
C ASP A 225 24.58 -9.28 5.00
N SER A 226 25.50 -10.17 4.57
CA SER A 226 26.20 -10.04 3.29
C SER A 226 25.26 -10.05 2.08
N GLY A 227 24.14 -10.78 2.17
CA GLY A 227 23.09 -10.78 1.15
C GLY A 227 22.29 -9.48 1.07
N VAL A 228 22.14 -8.77 2.19
CA VAL A 228 21.32 -7.55 2.25
C VAL A 228 22.03 -6.37 1.59
N GLU A 229 23.33 -6.18 1.89
CA GLU A 229 24.12 -5.10 1.28
C GLU A 229 24.13 -5.20 -0.24
N GLY A 230 24.41 -6.39 -0.77
CA GLY A 230 24.43 -6.63 -2.22
C GLY A 230 23.10 -6.31 -2.90
N GLU A 231 21.98 -6.71 -2.29
CA GLU A 231 20.65 -6.46 -2.81
C GLU A 231 20.30 -4.97 -2.79
N LEU A 232 20.55 -4.28 -1.67
CA LEU A 232 20.30 -2.84 -1.55
C LEU A 232 21.11 -2.02 -2.57
N ILE A 233 22.38 -2.36 -2.76
CA ILE A 233 23.24 -1.70 -3.78
C ILE A 233 22.70 -1.99 -5.19
N ALA A 234 22.27 -3.22 -5.47
CA ALA A 234 21.71 -3.58 -6.76
C ALA A 234 20.44 -2.77 -7.07
N LEU A 235 19.51 -2.68 -6.11
CA LEU A 235 18.28 -1.90 -6.24
C LEU A 235 18.57 -0.42 -6.42
N ALA A 236 19.44 0.17 -5.58
CA ALA A 236 19.80 1.58 -5.64
C ALA A 236 20.36 2.00 -7.01
N ARG A 237 20.99 1.07 -7.74
CA ARG A 237 21.62 1.35 -9.05
C ARG A 237 20.76 0.97 -10.25
N ARG A 238 19.89 -0.04 -10.12
CA ARG A 238 19.30 -0.72 -11.28
C ARG A 238 17.79 -0.90 -11.23
N ASP A 239 17.12 -0.61 -10.11
CA ASP A 239 15.66 -0.76 -10.07
C ASP A 239 15.01 0.19 -11.09
N PRO A 240 14.05 -0.28 -11.91
CA PRO A 240 13.39 0.57 -12.89
C PRO A 240 12.59 1.71 -12.26
N ALA A 241 12.07 1.54 -11.03
CA ALA A 241 11.27 2.54 -10.34
C ALA A 241 12.17 3.51 -9.55
N VAL A 242 12.00 4.80 -9.82
CA VAL A 242 12.76 5.88 -9.16
C VAL A 242 12.60 5.85 -7.65
N ASP A 243 11.36 5.68 -7.16
CA ASP A 243 11.07 5.66 -5.71
C ASP A 243 11.78 4.49 -4.99
N VAL A 244 11.92 3.34 -5.66
CA VAL A 244 12.66 2.20 -5.12
C VAL A 244 14.16 2.53 -5.06
N ARG A 245 14.72 3.15 -6.10
CA ARG A 245 16.13 3.58 -6.08
C ARG A 245 16.40 4.64 -5.02
N VAL A 246 15.49 5.58 -4.79
CA VAL A 246 15.56 6.56 -3.70
C VAL A 246 15.56 5.85 -2.34
N ALA A 247 14.59 4.97 -2.09
CA ALA A 247 14.51 4.21 -0.85
C ALA A 247 15.79 3.37 -0.61
N ALA A 248 16.28 2.68 -1.65
CA ALA A 248 17.50 1.88 -1.59
C ALA A 248 18.74 2.74 -1.36
N THR A 249 18.84 3.92 -1.96
CA THR A 249 19.94 4.87 -1.71
C THR A 249 19.97 5.31 -0.25
N ILE A 250 18.80 5.59 0.35
CA ILE A 250 18.68 5.91 1.77
C ILE A 250 19.08 4.72 2.63
N ALA A 251 18.63 3.50 2.28
CA ALA A 251 18.97 2.28 3.02
C ALA A 251 20.47 1.96 2.96
N VAL A 252 21.11 2.12 1.79
CA VAL A 252 22.57 1.96 1.63
C VAL A 252 23.32 2.89 2.58
N ALA A 253 22.90 4.15 2.73
CA ALA A 253 23.54 5.10 3.65
C ALA A 253 23.45 4.70 5.14
N ARG A 254 22.60 3.74 5.49
CA ARG A 254 22.46 3.20 6.86
C ARG A 254 23.30 1.96 7.11
N LEU A 255 23.87 1.36 6.06
CA LEU A 255 24.74 0.20 6.20
C LEU A 255 26.04 0.59 6.93
N PRO A 256 26.64 -0.33 7.71
CA PRO A 256 27.90 -0.08 8.39
C PRO A 256 29.10 -0.04 7.41
N GLY A 257 30.17 0.62 7.82
CA GLY A 257 31.46 0.63 7.11
C GLY A 257 31.63 1.74 6.07
N GLU A 258 32.78 1.76 5.40
CA GLU A 258 33.15 2.80 4.41
C GLU A 258 32.59 2.54 3.00
N GLY A 259 32.17 1.30 2.71
CA GLY A 259 31.63 0.89 1.41
C GLY A 259 30.47 1.77 0.93
N PRO A 260 29.44 2.02 1.76
CA PRO A 260 28.31 2.89 1.42
C PRO A 260 28.69 4.27 0.89
N VAL A 261 29.69 4.93 1.47
CA VAL A 261 30.12 6.28 1.03
C VAL A 261 30.56 6.28 -0.44
N ARG A 262 31.32 5.27 -0.85
CA ARG A 262 31.77 5.14 -2.25
C ARG A 262 30.59 4.89 -3.19
N ILE A 263 29.62 4.08 -2.77
CA ILE A 263 28.41 3.80 -3.54
C ILE A 263 27.55 5.08 -3.70
N LEU A 264 27.35 5.85 -2.63
CA LEU A 264 26.62 7.12 -2.69
C LEU A 264 27.31 8.14 -3.61
N GLN A 265 28.65 8.22 -3.58
CA GLN A 265 29.42 9.06 -4.50
C GLN A 265 29.20 8.65 -5.97
N GLN A 266 29.12 7.36 -6.24
CA GLN A 266 28.80 6.87 -7.58
C GLN A 266 27.37 7.25 -7.99
N ILE A 267 26.38 6.94 -7.14
CA ILE A 267 24.96 7.23 -7.41
C ILE A 267 24.72 8.72 -7.66
N SER A 268 25.30 9.60 -6.83
CA SER A 268 25.15 11.06 -6.98
C SER A 268 25.68 11.62 -8.31
N ARG A 269 26.61 10.92 -8.97
CA ARG A 269 27.19 11.32 -10.26
C ARG A 269 26.51 10.64 -11.45
N GLU A 270 26.13 9.37 -11.31
CA GLU A 270 25.82 8.49 -12.44
C GLU A 270 24.34 8.11 -12.57
N ASP A 271 23.52 8.17 -11.52
CA ASP A 271 22.11 7.77 -11.64
C ASP A 271 21.41 8.64 -12.70
N PRO A 272 20.59 8.08 -13.61
CA PRO A 272 19.90 8.86 -14.63
C PRO A 272 18.90 9.86 -14.07
N ASP A 273 18.33 9.60 -12.89
CA ASP A 273 17.28 10.42 -12.29
C ASP A 273 17.84 11.49 -11.32
N GLN A 274 17.37 12.73 -11.47
CA GLN A 274 17.82 13.87 -10.67
C GLN A 274 17.48 13.71 -9.18
N LEU A 275 16.35 13.11 -8.84
CA LEU A 275 15.92 12.94 -7.45
C LEU A 275 16.82 11.95 -6.71
N VAL A 276 17.22 10.87 -7.38
CA VAL A 276 18.15 9.87 -6.83
C VAL A 276 19.52 10.50 -6.62
N ARG A 277 20.04 11.23 -7.62
CA ARG A 277 21.33 11.96 -7.49
C ARG A 277 21.32 12.94 -6.32
N TYR A 278 20.26 13.75 -6.21
CA TYR A 278 20.09 14.72 -5.13
C TYR A 278 20.03 14.04 -3.76
N THR A 279 19.27 12.95 -3.64
CA THR A 279 19.17 12.17 -2.41
C THR A 279 20.54 11.66 -1.95
N ALA A 280 21.31 11.06 -2.86
CA ALA A 280 22.66 10.59 -2.55
C ALA A 280 23.59 11.72 -2.12
N GLN A 281 23.54 12.88 -2.80
CA GLN A 281 24.35 14.04 -2.44
C GLN A 281 23.99 14.60 -1.06
N LYS A 282 22.70 14.65 -0.72
CA LYS A 282 22.23 15.07 0.60
C LYS A 282 22.77 14.16 1.70
N LEU A 283 22.69 12.84 1.51
CA LEU A 283 23.18 11.85 2.48
C LEU A 283 24.70 11.94 2.68
N LEU A 284 25.46 12.20 1.62
CA LEU A 284 26.91 12.42 1.72
C LEU A 284 27.27 13.65 2.54
N LEU A 285 26.49 14.74 2.42
CA LEU A 285 26.71 15.94 3.21
C LEU A 285 26.39 15.71 4.69
N GLU A 286 25.27 15.04 4.98
CA GLU A 286 24.88 14.66 6.35
C GLU A 286 25.94 13.78 7.03
N ALA A 287 26.55 12.85 6.28
CA ALA A 287 27.63 12.02 6.80
C ALA A 287 28.89 12.84 7.15
N GLN A 288 29.26 13.82 6.31
CA GLN A 288 30.41 14.71 6.58
C GLN A 288 30.20 15.61 7.79
N ASP A 289 28.97 16.07 8.00
CA ASP A 289 28.63 16.92 9.15
C ASP A 289 28.68 16.14 10.48
N ASN A 290 28.37 14.83 10.47
CA ASN A 290 28.44 13.98 11.66
C ASN A 290 29.87 13.57 12.06
N GLU A 291 30.85 13.71 11.15
CA GLU A 291 32.26 13.43 11.41
C GLU A 291 33.03 14.64 12.03
N ARG A 292 32.39 15.80 12.12
CA ARG A 292 32.97 17.06 12.65
C ARG A 292 32.60 17.29 14.11
#